data_AF-A0A368KFU9-F1
#
_entry.id   AF-A0A368KFU9-F1
#
_cell.length_a   1.000
_cell.length_b   1.000
_cell.length_c   1.000
_cell.angle_alpha   90.00
_cell.angle_beta   90.00
_cell.angle_gamma   90.00
#
_symmetry.space_group_name_H-M   'P 1'
#
loop_
_entity.id
_entity.type
_entity.pdbx_description
1 polymer ?
#
loop_
_entity_poly.entity_id
_entity_poly.type
_entity_poly.pdbx_seq_one_letter_code
_entity_poly.pdbx_strand_id
1 'polypeptide(L)'
;MSDFPACPSCAMENTYPDGDSWICADCGHEWPVAGAADEADAAAVVRDVNGNVLGSGDTVTVIKDLKVKGSSIPLKQGTVIRNIRLVDGDSGHIEGNSDKIKGLVLKTCFLRKA
;
A
#
# COMPACT_ATOMS: atom_id res chain seq x y z
N MET A 1 13.29 29.21 23.93
CA MET A 1 12.79 29.53 22.57
C MET A 1 12.36 28.22 22.00
N SER A 2 11.05 27.97 22.06
CA SER A 2 10.48 26.67 21.72
C SER A 2 10.20 26.66 20.22
N ASP A 3 10.82 25.71 19.53
CA ASP A 3 10.87 25.59 18.07
C ASP A 3 9.61 24.83 17.57
N PHE A 4 8.42 25.41 17.78
CA PHE A 4 7.16 24.79 17.38
C PHE A 4 6.64 25.39 16.06
N PRO A 5 6.09 24.57 15.15
CA PRO A 5 5.57 25.08 13.89
C PRO A 5 4.35 25.98 14.12
N ALA A 6 4.28 27.09 13.40
CA ALA A 6 3.10 27.94 13.38
C ALA A 6 1.90 27.17 12.84
N CYS A 7 0.72 27.43 13.41
CA CYS A 7 -0.51 26.77 12.99
C CYS A 7 -0.88 27.11 11.53
N PRO A 8 -1.17 26.13 10.66
CA PRO A 8 -1.53 26.38 9.26
C PRO A 8 -2.88 27.07 9.06
N SER A 9 -3.74 27.10 10.09
CA SER A 9 -5.08 27.72 10.02
C SER A 9 -5.09 29.17 10.50
N CYS A 10 -4.34 29.50 11.55
CA CYS A 10 -4.35 30.84 12.17
C CYS A 10 -3.00 31.55 12.22
N ALA A 11 -1.93 30.94 11.69
CA ALA A 11 -0.55 31.47 11.67
C ALA A 11 0.05 31.83 13.04
N MET A 12 -0.56 31.37 14.13
CA MET A 12 -0.10 31.66 15.49
C MET A 12 0.91 30.61 15.98
N GLU A 13 1.80 31.06 16.87
CA GLU A 13 2.96 30.33 17.38
C GLU A 13 2.63 29.41 18.57
N ASN A 14 1.40 29.50 19.11
CA ASN A 14 0.94 28.75 20.28
C ASN A 14 0.44 27.34 19.89
N THR A 15 1.36 26.53 19.38
CA THR A 15 1.14 25.11 19.07
C THR A 15 1.82 24.24 20.14
N TYR A 16 1.15 23.18 20.57
CA TYR A 16 1.73 22.16 21.47
C TYR A 16 1.53 20.75 20.89
N PRO A 17 2.45 19.81 21.16
CA PRO A 17 2.27 18.41 20.78
C PRO A 17 1.39 17.69 21.81
N ASP A 18 0.39 16.94 21.34
CA ASP A 18 -0.41 16.00 22.12
C ASP A 18 -0.33 14.62 21.46
N GLY A 19 0.58 13.78 21.97
CA GLY A 19 0.92 12.50 21.35
C GLY A 19 1.52 12.68 19.94
N ASP A 20 0.84 12.11 18.94
CA ASP A 20 1.25 12.10 17.53
C ASP A 20 0.65 13.28 16.71
N SER A 21 -0.02 14.22 17.38
CA SER A 21 -0.68 15.38 16.77
C SER A 21 -0.16 16.70 17.35
N TRP A 22 -0.12 17.72 16.50
CA TRP A 22 0.02 19.12 16.89
C TRP A 22 -1.36 19.72 17.12
N ILE A 23 -1.54 20.42 18.24
CA ILE A 23 -2.77 21.13 18.58
C ILE A 23 -2.46 22.62 18.76
N CYS A 24 -3.27 23.48 18.14
CA CYS A 24 -3.23 24.92 18.37
C CYS A 24 -4.17 25.32 19.53
N ALA A 25 -3.64 26.02 20.54
CA ALA A 25 -4.40 26.43 21.72
C ALA A 25 -5.42 27.57 21.46
N ASP A 26 -5.30 28.29 20.34
CA ASP A 26 -6.13 29.46 20.05
C ASP A 26 -7.35 29.13 19.17
N CYS A 27 -7.16 28.26 18.17
CA CYS A 27 -8.21 27.87 17.23
C CYS A 27 -8.68 26.41 17.39
N GLY A 28 -8.00 25.62 18.22
CA GLY A 28 -8.32 24.20 18.42
C GLY A 28 -8.03 23.32 17.20
N HIS A 29 -7.26 23.81 16.22
CA HIS A 29 -6.92 23.02 15.05
C HIS A 29 -5.91 21.94 15.41
N GLU A 30 -6.21 20.71 15.01
CA GLU A 30 -5.37 19.54 15.19
C GLU A 30 -4.82 19.09 13.82
N TRP A 31 -3.51 18.85 13.75
CA TRP A 31 -2.87 18.29 12.56
C TRP A 31 -1.75 17.32 12.93
N PRO A 32 -1.50 16.28 12.14
CA PRO A 32 -0.48 15.28 12.48
C PRO A 32 0.93 15.89 12.46
N VAL A 33 1.80 15.40 13.33
CA VAL A 33 3.24 15.69 13.20
C VAL A 33 3.73 15.06 11.89
N ALA A 34 4.61 15.74 11.14
CA ALA A 34 5.06 15.32 9.80
C ALA A 34 5.90 14.01 9.74
N GLY A 35 5.77 13.16 10.75
CA GLY A 35 6.24 11.77 10.78
C GLY A 35 5.16 10.75 11.17
N ALA A 36 4.00 11.16 11.71
CA ALA A 36 2.95 10.25 12.16
C ALA A 36 1.94 9.86 11.06
N ALA A 37 1.93 10.56 9.92
CA ALA A 37 1.07 10.21 8.79
C ALA A 37 1.59 9.01 7.97
N ASP A 38 2.79 8.49 8.27
CA ASP A 38 3.42 7.38 7.53
C ASP A 38 3.55 6.08 8.38
N GLU A 39 2.93 6.00 9.55
CA GLU A 39 2.88 4.76 10.35
C GLU A 39 1.49 4.13 10.46
N ALA A 40 0.42 4.86 10.11
CA ALA A 40 -0.94 4.33 10.07
C ALA A 40 -1.28 3.54 8.78
N ASP A 41 -0.41 3.59 7.75
CA ASP A 41 -0.47 2.71 6.57
C ASP A 41 0.63 1.64 6.60
N ALA A 42 1.04 1.20 7.80
CA ALA A 42 1.77 -0.05 7.98
C ALA A 42 0.85 -1.29 7.79
N ALA A 43 -0.32 -1.13 7.16
CA ALA A 43 -1.15 -2.21 6.66
C ALA A 43 -0.50 -2.80 5.39
N ALA A 44 0.60 -3.53 5.58
CA ALA A 44 1.20 -4.44 4.60
C ALA A 44 1.13 -3.94 3.14
N VAL A 45 1.66 -2.74 2.85
CA VAL A 45 1.67 -2.16 1.51
C VAL A 45 2.27 -3.17 0.53
N VAL A 46 1.42 -3.81 -0.26
CA VAL A 46 1.85 -4.80 -1.23
C VAL A 46 2.44 -4.07 -2.42
N ARG A 47 3.71 -4.33 -2.71
CA ARG A 47 4.42 -3.69 -3.82
C ARG A 47 4.69 -4.68 -4.94
N ASP A 48 4.58 -4.22 -6.18
CA ASP A 48 5.00 -4.97 -7.36
C ASP A 48 6.54 -5.01 -7.49
N VAL A 49 7.06 -5.73 -8.48
CA VAL A 49 8.51 -5.81 -8.78
C VAL A 49 9.16 -4.45 -9.03
N ASN A 50 8.40 -3.46 -9.51
CA ASN A 50 8.86 -2.09 -9.75
C ASN A 50 8.64 -1.15 -8.55
N GLY A 51 8.10 -1.66 -7.43
CA GLY A 51 7.84 -0.87 -6.23
C GLY A 51 6.53 -0.09 -6.22
N ASN A 52 5.62 -0.28 -7.19
CA ASN A 52 4.31 0.37 -7.16
C ASN A 52 3.40 -0.32 -6.16
N VAL A 53 2.61 0.48 -5.45
CA VAL A 53 1.58 0.01 -4.54
C VAL A 53 0.45 -0.65 -5.34
N LEU A 54 0.11 -1.86 -4.93
CA LEU A 54 -0.99 -2.65 -5.47
C LEU A 54 -2.21 -2.50 -4.56
N GLY A 55 -3.35 -2.16 -5.15
CA GLY A 55 -4.64 -2.09 -4.46
C GLY A 55 -5.49 -3.34 -4.70
N SER A 56 -6.48 -3.58 -3.84
CA SER A 56 -7.50 -4.58 -4.13
C SER A 56 -8.32 -4.15 -5.36
N GLY A 57 -8.53 -5.05 -6.31
CA GLY A 57 -9.22 -4.79 -7.57
C GLY A 57 -8.32 -4.36 -8.73
N ASP A 58 -7.02 -4.15 -8.51
CA ASP A 58 -6.06 -3.82 -9.56
C ASP A 58 -5.86 -4.97 -10.56
N THR A 59 -5.23 -4.63 -11.69
CA THR A 59 -4.79 -5.60 -12.70
C THR A 59 -3.26 -5.66 -12.73
N VAL A 60 -2.71 -6.87 -12.74
CA VAL A 60 -1.26 -7.10 -12.76
C VAL A 60 -0.89 -8.05 -13.89
N THR A 61 0.32 -7.90 -14.39
CA THR A 61 0.90 -8.73 -15.45
C THR A 61 2.06 -9.54 -14.90
N VAL A 62 2.12 -10.82 -15.27
CA VAL A 62 3.20 -11.71 -14.86
C VAL A 62 4.43 -11.47 -15.73
N ILE A 63 5.58 -11.20 -15.10
CA ILE A 63 6.83 -10.88 -15.83
C ILE A 63 7.69 -12.10 -16.20
N LYS A 64 7.40 -13.29 -15.64
CA LYS A 64 8.18 -14.52 -15.85
C LYS A 64 7.30 -15.75 -15.91
N ASP A 65 7.71 -16.76 -16.64
CA ASP A 65 6.98 -18.02 -16.71
C ASP A 65 7.00 -18.74 -15.35
N LEU A 66 5.81 -19.05 -14.84
CA LEU A 66 5.61 -19.70 -13.54
C LEU A 66 4.83 -20.99 -13.72
N LYS A 67 5.36 -22.08 -13.19
CA LYS A 67 4.61 -23.33 -13.06
C LYS A 67 3.74 -23.25 -11.81
N VAL A 68 2.44 -23.27 -11.99
CA VAL A 68 1.48 -23.29 -10.88
C VAL A 68 1.45 -24.69 -10.27
N LYS A 69 1.61 -24.78 -8.95
CA LYS A 69 1.36 -26.04 -8.24
C LYS A 69 -0.16 -26.29 -8.23
N GLY A 70 -0.59 -27.43 -8.75
CA GLY A 70 -2.02 -27.79 -8.84
C GLY A 70 -2.66 -27.57 -10.21
N SER A 71 -1.93 -27.04 -11.20
CA SER A 71 -2.39 -26.98 -12.59
C SER A 71 -1.31 -27.48 -13.55
N SER A 72 -1.72 -28.24 -14.56
CA SER A 72 -0.83 -28.71 -15.63
C SER A 72 -0.46 -27.61 -16.63
N ILE A 73 -1.06 -26.42 -16.50
CA ILE A 73 -0.88 -25.30 -17.43
C ILE A 73 0.13 -24.31 -16.82
N PRO A 74 1.29 -24.07 -17.47
CA PRO A 74 2.20 -23.02 -17.03
C PRO A 74 1.59 -21.63 -17.28
N LEU A 75 1.72 -20.72 -16.31
CA LEU A 75 1.45 -19.30 -16.55
C LEU A 75 2.62 -18.74 -17.34
N LYS A 76 2.35 -18.26 -18.54
CA LYS A 76 3.38 -17.67 -19.39
C LYS A 76 3.65 -16.22 -19.02
N GLN A 77 4.85 -15.74 -19.32
CA GLN A 77 5.14 -14.31 -19.30
C GLN A 77 4.10 -13.53 -20.11
N GLY A 78 3.62 -12.40 -19.57
CA GLY A 78 2.58 -11.58 -20.19
C GLY A 78 1.15 -11.99 -19.86
N THR A 79 0.94 -13.03 -19.04
CA THR A 79 -0.40 -13.37 -18.54
C THR A 79 -0.92 -12.23 -17.66
N VAL A 80 -2.14 -11.78 -17.92
CA VAL A 80 -2.82 -10.75 -17.14
C VAL A 80 -3.66 -11.41 -16.05
N ILE A 81 -3.51 -10.92 -14.82
CA ILE A 81 -4.28 -11.30 -13.65
C ILE A 81 -5.15 -10.12 -13.28
N ARG A 82 -6.46 -10.33 -13.33
CA ARG A 82 -7.46 -9.29 -13.07
C ARG A 82 -8.08 -9.50 -11.70
N ASN A 83 -8.58 -8.41 -11.10
CA ASN A 83 -9.30 -8.43 -9.85
C ASN A 83 -8.46 -9.07 -8.73
N ILE A 84 -7.30 -8.46 -8.47
CA ILE A 84 -6.41 -8.94 -7.40
C ILE A 84 -7.00 -8.65 -6.03
N ARG A 85 -6.75 -9.53 -5.06
CA ARG A 85 -7.06 -9.33 -3.66
C ARG A 85 -5.76 -9.39 -2.86
N LEU A 86 -5.59 -8.40 -1.99
CA LEU A 86 -4.46 -8.31 -1.07
C LEU A 86 -4.70 -9.30 0.08
N VAL A 87 -3.68 -10.08 0.44
CA VAL A 87 -3.73 -10.98 1.60
C VAL A 87 -3.23 -10.21 2.82
N ASP A 88 -4.12 -10.00 3.79
CA ASP A 88 -3.81 -9.30 5.02
C ASP A 88 -2.80 -10.10 5.85
N GLY A 89 -1.59 -9.55 6.04
CA GLY A 89 -0.50 -10.17 6.81
C GLY A 89 0.64 -10.81 6.00
N ASP A 90 0.56 -10.88 4.67
CA ASP A 90 1.68 -11.34 3.83
C ASP A 90 1.88 -10.44 2.60
N SER A 91 2.71 -9.41 2.77
CA SER A 91 3.01 -8.43 1.72
C SER A 91 3.71 -9.01 0.49
N GLY A 92 4.12 -10.28 0.57
CA GLY A 92 4.73 -11.03 -0.53
C GLY A 92 3.74 -11.77 -1.42
N HIS A 93 2.46 -11.85 -1.07
CA HIS A 93 1.47 -12.67 -1.77
C HIS A 93 0.18 -11.89 -2.12
N ILE A 94 -0.33 -12.13 -3.32
CA ILE A 94 -1.65 -11.66 -3.75
C ILE A 94 -2.48 -12.82 -4.27
N GLU A 95 -3.78 -12.72 -4.11
CA GLU A 95 -4.72 -13.62 -4.78
C GLU A 95 -5.22 -12.95 -6.05
N GLY A 96 -5.44 -13.72 -7.11
CA GLY A 96 -6.00 -13.17 -8.33
C GLY A 96 -6.54 -14.22 -9.28
N ASN A 97 -7.18 -13.74 -10.34
CA ASN A 97 -7.82 -14.58 -11.34
C ASN A 97 -7.15 -14.40 -12.70
N SER A 98 -6.79 -15.52 -13.33
CA SER A 98 -6.40 -15.59 -14.73
C SER A 98 -7.60 -16.03 -15.58
N ASP A 99 -7.54 -15.87 -16.90
CA ASP A 99 -8.62 -16.27 -17.83
C ASP A 99 -9.06 -17.74 -17.69
N LYS A 100 -8.14 -18.63 -17.29
CA LYS A 100 -8.39 -20.08 -17.21
C LYS A 100 -8.52 -20.63 -15.79
N ILE A 101 -8.02 -19.91 -14.79
CA ILE A 101 -7.91 -20.39 -13.42
C ILE A 101 -8.28 -19.23 -12.48
N LYS A 102 -9.19 -19.50 -11.54
CA LYS A 102 -9.64 -18.53 -10.53
C LYS A 102 -9.04 -18.87 -9.17
N GLY A 103 -8.73 -17.86 -8.36
CA GLY A 103 -8.25 -18.03 -6.99
C GLY A 103 -6.81 -18.52 -6.88
N LEU A 104 -5.88 -17.97 -7.67
CA LEU A 104 -4.46 -18.31 -7.56
C LEU A 104 -3.77 -17.37 -6.58
N VAL A 105 -2.96 -17.93 -5.69
CA VAL A 105 -2.03 -17.17 -4.85
C VAL A 105 -0.68 -17.06 -5.56
N LEU A 106 -0.22 -15.82 -5.79
CA LEU A 106 0.98 -15.50 -6.56
C LEU A 106 1.91 -14.61 -5.73
N LYS A 107 3.22 -14.78 -5.90
CA LYS A 107 4.22 -13.91 -5.28
C LYS A 107 4.34 -12.59 -6.00
N THR A 108 4.38 -11.49 -5.26
CA THR A 108 4.44 -10.12 -5.77
C THR A 108 5.75 -9.80 -6.49
N CYS A 109 6.84 -10.50 -6.18
CA CYS A 109 8.14 -10.41 -6.88
C CYS A 109 8.09 -10.69 -8.38
N PHE A 110 7.06 -11.40 -8.87
CA PHE A 110 6.91 -11.76 -10.29
C PHE A 110 5.75 -11.06 -10.97
N LEU A 111 5.18 -10.06 -10.31
CA LEU A 111 4.03 -9.31 -10.79
C LEU A 111 4.45 -7.87 -11.04
N ARG A 112 3.87 -7.31 -12.09
CA ARG A 112 4.00 -5.90 -12.47
C ARG A 112 2.61 -5.30 -12.57
N LYS A 113 2.40 -4.09 -12.03
CA LYS A 113 1.15 -3.36 -12.26
C LYS A 113 0.97 -3.08 -13.75
N ALA A 114 -0.19 -3.46 -14.30
CA ALA A 114 -0.53 -3.31 -15.71
C ALA A 114 -0.95 -1.87 -16.03
#